data_AF-A0A3D9L5Z1-F1
#
_entry.id   AF-A0A3D9L5Z1-F1
#
_cell.length_a   1.000
_cell.length_b   1.000
_cell.length_c   1.000
_cell.angle_alpha   90.00
_cell.angle_beta   90.00
_cell.angle_gamma   90.00
#
_symmetry.space_group_name_H-M   'P 1'
#
loop_
_entity.id
_entity.type
_entity.pdbx_description
1 polymer ?
#
loop_
_entity_poly.entity_id
_entity_poly.type
_entity_poly.pdbx_seq_one_letter_code
_entity_poly.pdbx_strand_id
1 'polypeptide(L)' 'MEKVKVTTVGSSVGIVLPKSIQAKLRVNKGDTITFIETEKGIEITAYDSEFEEQMDVARKVMDQYRNALGELAK' A
#
# COMPACT_ATOMS: atom_id res chain seq x y z
N MET A 1 0.38 9.59 14.94
CA MET A 1 0.40 9.60 13.45
C MET A 1 1.73 10.17 13.01
N GLU A 2 2.54 9.39 12.29
CA GLU A 2 3.76 9.89 11.65
C GLU A 2 3.40 10.41 10.26
N LYS A 3 3.93 11.58 9.90
CA LYS A 3 3.71 12.21 8.59
C LYS A 3 5.00 12.10 7.79
N VAL A 4 4.90 11.64 6.56
CA VAL A 4 6.02 11.59 5.61
C VAL A 4 5.83 12.64 4.54
N LYS A 5 6.94 13.22 4.07
CA LYS A 5 6.91 14.15 2.94
C LYS A 5 7.10 13.37 1.65
N VAL A 6 6.27 13.70 0.67
CA VAL A 6 6.44 13.27 -0.70
C VAL A 6 7.59 14.08 -1.32
N THR A 7 8.57 13.40 -1.89
CA THR A 7 9.78 14.01 -2.47
C THR A 7 9.98 13.54 -3.90
N THR A 8 10.65 14.36 -4.70
CA THR A 8 11.05 13.98 -6.05
C THR A 8 12.27 13.05 -5.97
N VAL A 9 12.19 11.91 -6.66
CA VAL A 9 13.27 10.94 -6.83
C VAL A 9 13.50 10.77 -8.33
N GLY A 10 14.46 11.50 -8.88
CA GLY A 10 14.72 11.53 -10.32
C GLY A 10 13.53 12.09 -11.10
N SER A 11 12.99 11.30 -12.04
CA SER A 11 11.76 11.62 -12.79
C SER A 11 10.49 11.15 -12.09
N SER A 12 10.60 10.55 -10.90
CA SER A 12 9.50 9.95 -10.15
C SER A 12 9.28 10.66 -8.83
N VAL A 13 8.18 10.28 -8.17
CA VAL A 13 7.81 10.79 -6.85
C VAL A 13 7.89 9.63 -5.86
N GLY A 14 8.48 9.89 -4.69
CA GLY A 14 8.65 8.89 -3.64
C GLY A 14 8.33 9.44 -2.26
N ILE A 15 8.28 8.54 -1.28
CA ILE A 15 8.16 8.89 0.14
C ILE A 15 9.43 8.46 0.88
N VAL A 16 9.86 9.27 1.84
CA VAL A 16 10.95 8.88 2.74
C VAL A 16 10.34 8.09 3.89
N LEU A 17 10.67 6.80 3.96
CA LEU A 17 10.29 5.93 5.07
C LEU A 17 11.10 6.28 6.33
N PRO A 18 10.47 6.72 7.43
CA PRO A 18 11.16 6.96 8.70
C PRO A 18 11.70 5.66 9.28
N LYS A 19 12.76 5.74 10.10
CA LYS A 19 13.36 4.55 10.75
C LYS A 19 12.35 3.76 11.60
N SER A 20 11.39 4.44 12.21
CA SER A 20 10.28 3.84 12.98
C SER A 20 9.41 2.92 12.13
N ILE A 21 9.10 3.31 10.89
CA ILE A 21 8.29 2.50 9.97
C ILE A 21 9.13 1.38 9.35
N GLN A 22 10.40 1.66 9.01
CA GLN A 22 11.34 0.64 8.55
C GLN A 22 11.47 -0.51 9.55
N ALA A 23 11.61 -0.18 10.85
CA ALA A 23 11.71 -1.19 11.90
C ALA A 23 10.42 -2.02 12.07
N LYS A 24 9.24 -1.41 11.89
CA LYS A 24 7.95 -2.10 11.96
C LYS A 24 7.72 -3.05 10.80
N LEU A 25 8.02 -2.59 9.59
CA LEU A 25 7.94 -3.40 8.38
C LEU A 25 9.14 -4.35 8.23
N ARG A 26 10.19 -4.19 9.05
CA ARG A 26 11.45 -4.93 8.97
C ARG A 26 12.11 -4.85 7.59
N VAL A 27 12.01 -3.69 6.96
CA VAL A 27 12.55 -3.41 5.62
C VAL A 27 13.81 -2.57 5.70
N ASN A 28 14.76 -2.87 4.83
CA ASN A 28 16.03 -2.19 4.67
C ASN A 28 16.13 -1.52 3.29
N LYS A 29 17.16 -0.70 3.11
CA LYS A 29 17.46 -0.11 1.81
C LYS A 29 17.73 -1.22 0.80
N GLY A 30 16.93 -1.26 -0.28
CA GLY A 30 17.02 -2.27 -1.33
C GLY A 30 15.88 -3.30 -1.27
N ASP A 31 15.15 -3.37 -0.16
CA ASP A 31 13.99 -4.24 -0.03
C ASP A 31 12.79 -3.66 -0.78
N THR A 32 11.92 -4.57 -1.25
CA THR A 32 10.68 -4.20 -1.95
C THR A 32 9.52 -4.17 -0.96
N ILE A 33 8.68 -3.15 -1.11
CA ILE A 33 7.42 -3.01 -0.37
C ILE A 33 6.25 -3.03 -1.35
N THR A 34 5.15 -3.62 -0.93
CA THR A 34 3.93 -3.69 -1.73
C THR A 34 2.94 -2.67 -1.20
N PHE A 35 2.31 -1.94 -2.12
CA PHE A 35 1.21 -1.03 -1.83
C PHE A 35 -0.09 -1.69 -2.29
N ILE A 36 -1.08 -1.72 -1.41
CA ILE A 36 -2.37 -2.36 -1.66
C ILE A 36 -3.43 -1.29 -1.49
N GLU A 37 -4.30 -1.15 -2.48
CA GLU A 37 -5.47 -0.29 -2.35
C GLU A 37 -6.50 -0.99 -1.45
N THR A 38 -7.10 -0.25 -0.52
CA THR A 38 -8.16 -0.73 0.36
C THR A 38 -9.26 0.33 0.39
N GLU A 39 -10.44 0.00 0.89
CA GLU A 39 -11.56 0.96 1.02
C GLU A 39 -11.20 2.21 1.83
N LYS A 40 -10.22 2.11 2.74
CA LYS A 40 -9.81 3.20 3.63
C LYS A 40 -8.58 3.96 3.12
N GLY A 41 -7.96 3.53 2.04
CA GLY A 41 -6.73 4.13 1.50
C GLY A 41 -5.70 3.08 1.09
N ILE A 42 -4.42 3.40 1.21
CA ILE A 42 -3.34 2.51 0.77
C ILE A 42 -2.67 1.85 1.99
N GLU A 43 -2.61 0.53 1.98
CA GLU A 43 -1.88 -0.28 2.94
C GLU A 43 -0.48 -0.63 2.40
N ILE A 44 0.53 -0.62 3.26
CA ILE A 44 1.92 -0.93 2.90
C ILE A 44 2.33 -2.19 3.63
N THR A 45 2.80 -3.20 2.90
CA THR A 45 3.29 -4.46 3.47
C THR A 45 4.73 -4.72 3.05
N ALA A 46 5.47 -5.37 3.94
CA ALA A 46 6.77 -5.95 3.57
C ALA A 46 6.48 -7.21 2.76
N TYR A 47 7.18 -7.39 1.64
CA TYR A 47 6.99 -8.51 0.73
C TYR A 47 7.20 -9.85 1.46
N ASP A 48 6.14 -10.64 1.59
CA ASP A 48 6.17 -12.04 2.02
C ASP A 48 5.43 -12.88 0.98
N SER A 49 6.02 -13.98 0.56
CA SER A 49 5.51 -14.90 -0.47
C SER A 49 4.11 -15.46 -0.19
N GLU A 50 3.65 -15.47 1.08
CA GLU A 50 2.27 -15.83 1.43
C GLU A 50 1.22 -14.81 0.95
N PHE A 51 1.66 -13.61 0.58
CA PHE A 51 0.75 -12.50 0.27
C PHE A 51 0.22 -12.53 -1.17
N GLU A 52 0.88 -13.20 -2.10
CA GLU A 52 0.39 -13.35 -3.49
C GLU A 52 -0.96 -14.09 -3.54
N GLU A 53 -1.12 -15.15 -2.75
CA GLU A 53 -2.38 -15.90 -2.68
C GLU A 53 -3.52 -15.08 -2.06
N GLN A 54 -3.20 -14.23 -1.07
CA GLN A 54 -4.21 -13.34 -0.45
C GLN A 54 -4.59 -12.17 -1.36
N MET A 55 -3.68 -11.70 -2.22
CA MET A 55 -3.96 -10.62 -3.16
C MET A 55 -4.96 -10.99 -4.25
N ASP A 56 -4.96 -12.24 -4.71
CA ASP A 56 -5.97 -12.69 -5.69
C ASP A 56 -7.39 -12.71 -5.10
N VAL A 57 -7.52 -12.99 -3.79
CA VAL A 57 -8.79 -12.90 -3.07
C VAL A 57 -9.18 -11.43 -2.84
N ALA A 58 -8.24 -10.59 -2.40
CA ALA A 58 -8.49 -9.16 -2.17
C ALA A 58 -8.88 -8.41 -3.45
N ARG A 59 -8.29 -8.75 -4.61
CA ARG A 59 -8.62 -8.14 -5.91
C ARG A 59 -10.09 -8.37 -6.28
N LYS A 60 -10.62 -9.57 -6.04
CA LYS A 60 -12.05 -9.89 -6.23
C LYS A 60 -12.97 -9.11 -5.31
N VAL A 61 -12.55 -8.90 -4.06
CA VAL A 61 -13.32 -8.12 -3.08
C VAL A 61 -13.32 -6.64 -3.46
N MET A 62 -12.16 -6.06 -3.77
CA MET A 62 -12.04 -4.66 -4.22
C MET A 62 -12.86 -4.36 -5.48
N ASP A 63 -12.88 -5.26 -6.46
CA ASP A 63 -13.70 -5.11 -7.67
C ASP A 63 -15.21 -5.11 -7.34
N GLN A 64 -15.65 -5.89 -6.34
CA GLN A 64 -17.03 -5.86 -5.86
C GLN A 64 -17.38 -4.55 -5.15
N TYR A 65 -16.47 -4.02 -4.32
CA TYR A 65 -16.71 -2.76 -3.59
C TYR A 65 -16.65 -1.51 -4.49
N ARG A 66 -15.84 -1.54 -5.56
CA ARG A 66 -15.82 -0.48 -6.59
C ARG A 66 -17.20 -0.27 -7.22
N ASN A 67 -17.98 -1.35 -7.39
CA ASN A 67 -19.33 -1.26 -7.94
C ASN A 67 -20.35 -0.76 -6.90
N ALA A 68 -20.21 -1.15 -5.63
CA ALA A 68 -21.14 -0.77 -4.56
C ALA A 68 -21.04 0.71 -4.14
N LEU A 69 -19.83 1.30 -4.16
CA LEU A 69 -19.61 2.71 -3.81
C LEU A 69 -20.02 3.70 -4.92
N GLY A 70 -20.24 3.23 -6.15
CA GLY A 70 -20.79 4.04 -7.24
C GLY A 70 -22.29 4.32 -7.09
N GLU A 71 -23.03 3.46 -6.39
CA GLU A 71 -24.48 3.62 -6.21
C GLU A 71 -24.87 4.55 -5.04
N LEU A 72 -23.99 4.73 -4.05
CA LEU A 72 -24.21 5.62 -2.89
C LEU A 72 -23.79 7.08 -3.14
N ALA A 73 -23.19 7.36 -4.30
CA ALA A 73 -22.81 8.71 -4.71
C ALA A 73 -23.88 9.41 -5.57
N LYS A 74 -25.12 8.92 -5.58
CA LYS A 74 -26.25 9.50 -6.33
C LYS A 74 -27.36 10.00 -5.43
#